data_AF-A0A8I1PX44-F1
#
_entry.id   AF-A0A8I1PX44-F1
#
_cell.length_a   1.000
_cell.length_b   1.000
_cell.length_c   1.000
_cell.angle_alpha   90.00
_cell.angle_beta   90.00
_cell.angle_gamma   90.00
#
_symmetry.space_group_name_H-M   'P 1'
#
loop_
_entity.id
_entity.type
_entity.pdbx_description
1 polymer ?
#
loop_
_entity_poly.entity_id
_entity_poly.type
_entity_poly.pdbx_seq_one_letter_code
_entity_poly.pdbx_strand_id
1 'polypeptide(L)'
;MTDDGLPSSPLRALMAESQGRQTRAYQSWAEARTDPDAAIVISGDDGGTIYLTVPLRLTRCSAEPLAQLAAELDALVWDDPSMLEITVEHLPVGSSVAGGTGGGLVIDDVWLHPKEFAERHILRARQVLFSAGDPTPGSVR
;
A
#
# COMPACT_ATOMS: atom_id res chain seq x y z
N MET A 1 4.59 -2.77 13.21
CA MET A 1 3.19 -2.85 12.76
C MET A 1 2.45 -3.53 13.88
N THR A 2 1.69 -2.74 14.64
CA THR A 2 0.82 -3.18 15.74
C THR A 2 -0.44 -3.84 15.17
N ASP A 3 -1.24 -4.46 16.03
CA ASP A 3 -2.48 -5.18 15.65
C ASP A 3 -3.69 -4.24 15.55
N ASP A 4 -3.45 -2.96 15.24
CA ASP A 4 -4.52 -2.02 14.92
C ASP A 4 -5.17 -2.46 13.60
N GLY A 5 -6.50 -2.39 13.54
CA GLY A 5 -7.27 -2.85 12.39
C GLY A 5 -6.84 -2.18 11.09
N LEU A 6 -6.69 -2.97 10.03
CA LEU A 6 -6.41 -2.47 8.69
C LEU A 6 -7.68 -1.93 8.04
N PRO A 7 -7.63 -0.75 7.37
CA PRO A 7 -8.78 -0.24 6.64
C PRO A 7 -9.02 -1.05 5.35
N SER A 8 -10.25 -0.96 4.86
CA SER A 8 -10.66 -1.46 3.54
C SER A 8 -11.01 -0.29 2.63
N SER A 9 -10.88 -0.43 1.31
CA SER A 9 -11.30 0.62 0.37
C SER A 9 -12.75 0.43 -0.12
N PRO A 10 -13.66 1.38 0.19
CA PRO A 10 -15.04 1.33 -0.28
C PRO A 10 -15.15 1.41 -1.81
N LEU A 11 -14.32 2.25 -2.45
CA LEU A 11 -14.31 2.39 -3.90
C LEU A 11 -13.93 1.08 -4.58
N ARG A 12 -12.88 0.39 -4.10
CA ARG A 12 -12.47 -0.89 -4.69
C ARG A 12 -13.52 -1.98 -4.49
N ALA A 13 -14.20 -2.01 -3.34
CA ALA A 13 -15.32 -2.91 -3.11
C ALA A 13 -16.47 -2.68 -4.10
N LEU A 14 -16.88 -1.42 -4.28
CA LEU A 14 -17.92 -1.03 -5.24
C LEU A 14 -17.54 -1.40 -6.68
N MET A 15 -16.30 -1.13 -7.09
CA MET A 15 -15.82 -1.47 -8.43
C MET A 15 -15.79 -2.98 -8.66
N ALA A 16 -15.33 -3.77 -7.69
CA ALA A 16 -15.33 -5.22 -7.79
C ALA A 16 -16.76 -5.77 -7.90
N GLU A 17 -17.69 -5.29 -7.08
CA GLU A 17 -19.09 -5.70 -7.12
C GLU A 17 -19.72 -5.41 -8.50
N SER A 18 -19.46 -4.23 -9.07
CA SER A 18 -19.94 -3.86 -10.41
C SER A 18 -19.44 -4.79 -11.53
N GLN A 19 -18.31 -5.48 -11.30
CA GLN A 19 -17.72 -6.45 -12.21
C GLN A 19 -18.08 -7.91 -11.86
N GLY A 20 -18.96 -8.13 -10.88
CA GLY A 20 -19.30 -9.46 -10.37
C GLY A 20 -18.15 -10.15 -9.64
N ARG A 21 -17.22 -9.36 -9.08
CA ARG A 21 -16.05 -9.81 -8.31
C ARG A 21 -16.22 -9.40 -6.84
N GLN A 22 -15.36 -9.94 -5.99
CA GLN A 22 -15.25 -9.53 -4.58
C GLN A 22 -13.81 -9.12 -4.30
N THR A 23 -13.63 -8.04 -3.55
CA THR A 23 -12.34 -7.73 -2.93
C THR A 23 -12.15 -8.59 -1.69
N ARG A 24 -10.90 -8.91 -1.36
CA ARG A 24 -10.54 -9.55 -0.09
C ARG A 24 -9.51 -8.67 0.61
N ALA A 25 -10.00 -7.72 1.39
CA ALA A 25 -9.17 -6.89 2.27
C ALA A 25 -8.95 -7.59 3.62
N TYR A 26 -7.74 -7.51 4.15
CA TYR A 26 -7.41 -8.04 5.47
C TYR A 26 -7.78 -7.06 6.56
N GLN A 27 -8.18 -7.58 7.72
CA GLN A 27 -8.53 -6.75 8.88
C GLN A 27 -7.36 -6.57 9.86
N SER A 28 -6.31 -7.37 9.73
CA SER A 28 -5.11 -7.28 10.58
C SER A 28 -3.83 -7.58 9.82
N TRP A 29 -2.73 -6.98 10.27
CA TRP A 29 -1.39 -7.30 9.76
C TRP A 29 -1.00 -8.75 10.01
N ALA A 30 -1.44 -9.33 11.14
CA ALA A 30 -1.15 -10.70 11.50
C ALA A 30 -1.75 -11.68 10.49
N GLU A 31 -3.03 -11.50 10.14
CA GLU A 31 -3.71 -12.30 9.12
C GLU A 31 -3.03 -12.14 7.76
N ALA A 32 -2.83 -10.90 7.31
CA ALA A 32 -2.27 -10.62 6.00
C ALA A 32 -0.88 -11.25 5.80
N ARG A 33 -0.04 -11.26 6.85
CA ARG A 33 1.32 -11.84 6.80
C ARG A 33 1.35 -13.35 6.59
N THR A 34 0.24 -14.05 6.83
CA THR A 34 0.14 -15.50 6.57
C THR A 34 -0.14 -15.83 5.10
N ASP A 35 -0.54 -14.84 4.29
CA ASP A 35 -0.86 -15.01 2.88
C ASP A 35 0.29 -14.48 2.00
N PRO A 36 0.95 -15.34 1.19
CA PRO A 36 2.05 -14.91 0.32
C PRO A 36 1.61 -13.95 -0.80
N ASP A 37 0.31 -13.91 -1.10
CA ASP A 37 -0.34 -13.06 -2.10
C ASP A 37 -0.97 -11.79 -1.49
N ALA A 38 -0.76 -11.52 -0.19
CA ALA A 38 -1.11 -10.23 0.37
C ALA A 38 -0.24 -9.12 -0.25
N ALA A 39 -0.87 -8.02 -0.67
CA ALA A 39 -0.19 -6.82 -1.14
C ALA A 39 -0.70 -5.58 -0.42
N ILE A 40 0.20 -4.65 -0.13
CA ILE A 40 -0.14 -3.32 0.34
C ILE A 40 -0.55 -2.48 -0.87
N VAL A 41 -1.62 -1.70 -0.71
CA VAL A 41 -2.06 -0.68 -1.66
C VAL A 41 -2.12 0.65 -0.93
N ILE A 42 -1.37 1.63 -1.41
CA ILE A 42 -1.44 3.02 -0.98
C ILE A 42 -2.19 3.80 -2.06
N SER A 43 -3.23 4.52 -1.67
CA SER A 43 -4.05 5.32 -2.58
C SER A 43 -4.50 6.62 -1.93
N GLY A 44 -4.67 7.66 -2.74
CA GLY A 44 -5.41 8.87 -2.35
C GLY A 44 -6.65 9.05 -3.22
N ASP A 45 -7.27 10.23 -3.15
CA ASP A 45 -8.50 10.56 -3.91
C ASP A 45 -9.61 9.53 -3.64
N ASP A 46 -9.90 9.25 -2.37
CA ASP A 46 -10.87 8.24 -1.90
C ASP A 46 -10.68 6.85 -2.55
N GLY A 47 -9.42 6.46 -2.72
CA GLY A 47 -9.03 5.21 -3.37
C GLY A 47 -8.98 5.28 -4.90
N GLY A 48 -9.28 6.44 -5.48
CA GLY A 48 -9.27 6.72 -6.91
C GLY A 48 -7.86 6.68 -7.48
N THR A 49 -6.89 7.33 -6.86
CA THR A 49 -5.52 7.31 -7.37
C THR A 49 -4.68 6.29 -6.62
N ILE A 50 -4.30 5.20 -7.28
CA ILE A 50 -3.37 4.22 -6.71
C ILE A 50 -1.96 4.79 -6.80
N TYR A 51 -1.31 5.07 -5.67
CA TYR A 51 0.06 5.57 -5.66
C TYR A 51 1.07 4.44 -5.78
N LEU A 52 0.91 3.43 -4.93
CA LEU A 52 1.89 2.37 -4.72
C LEU A 52 1.19 1.03 -4.52
N THR A 53 1.77 -0.02 -5.09
CA THR A 53 1.51 -1.40 -4.65
C THR A 53 2.82 -2.10 -4.34
N VAL A 54 2.80 -3.03 -3.39
CA VAL A 54 3.95 -3.89 -3.09
C VAL A 54 3.47 -5.19 -2.42
N PRO A 55 4.01 -6.36 -2.81
CA PRO A 55 3.74 -7.58 -2.05
C PRO A 55 4.19 -7.45 -0.60
N LEU A 56 3.30 -7.77 0.34
CA LEU A 56 3.54 -7.62 1.78
C LEU A 56 4.78 -8.38 2.24
N ARG A 57 5.01 -9.58 1.68
CA ARG A 57 6.19 -10.41 1.98
C ARG A 57 7.54 -9.74 1.71
N LEU A 58 7.58 -8.72 0.84
CA LEU A 58 8.80 -7.98 0.53
C LEU A 58 9.05 -6.84 1.52
N THR A 59 8.03 -6.43 2.27
CA THR A 59 8.13 -5.30 3.20
C THR A 59 8.72 -5.71 4.55
N ARG A 60 9.66 -4.90 5.04
CA ARG A 60 10.38 -5.08 6.31
C ARG A 60 10.25 -3.88 7.25
N CYS A 61 9.69 -2.78 6.76
CA CYS A 61 9.48 -1.57 7.56
C CYS A 61 8.39 -1.75 8.63
N SER A 62 8.42 -0.90 9.65
CA SER A 62 7.33 -0.79 10.63
C SER A 62 6.19 0.09 10.08
N ALA A 63 5.13 0.28 10.87
CA ALA A 63 3.96 1.03 10.41
C ALA A 63 4.26 2.53 10.20
N GLU A 64 5.14 3.10 11.03
CA GLU A 64 5.48 4.52 10.99
C GLU A 64 6.23 4.93 9.70
N PRO A 65 7.32 4.27 9.27
CA PRO A 65 7.94 4.56 7.97
C PRO A 65 7.01 4.34 6.79
N LEU A 66 6.10 3.35 6.86
CA LEU A 66 5.09 3.13 5.83
C LEU A 66 4.11 4.30 5.75
N ALA A 67 3.60 4.77 6.90
CA ALA A 67 2.71 5.93 6.97
C ALA A 67 3.41 7.21 6.50
N GLN A 68 4.68 7.41 6.87
CA GLN A 68 5.48 8.54 6.40
C GLN A 68 5.68 8.50 4.88
N LEU A 69 5.99 7.33 4.31
CA LEU A 69 6.08 7.16 2.86
C LEU A 69 4.74 7.45 2.17
N ALA A 70 3.62 6.98 2.74
CA ALA A 70 2.30 7.24 2.20
C ALA A 70 2.00 8.75 2.16
N ALA A 71 2.28 9.47 3.25
CA ALA A 71 2.14 10.93 3.30
C ALA A 71 3.10 11.66 2.34
N GLU A 72 4.35 11.19 2.20
CA GLU A 72 5.31 11.71 1.22
C GLU A 72 4.76 11.59 -0.23
N LEU A 73 4.14 10.46 -0.57
CA LEU A 73 3.55 10.24 -1.89
C LEU A 73 2.30 11.10 -2.10
N ASP A 74 1.44 11.21 -1.07
CA ASP A 74 0.21 11.98 -1.14
C ASP A 74 0.45 13.47 -1.38
N ALA A 75 1.40 14.06 -0.65
CA ALA A 75 1.80 15.46 -0.76
C ALA A 75 2.33 15.85 -2.16
N LEU A 76 2.70 14.87 -3.00
CA LEU A 76 3.16 15.10 -4.36
C LEU A 76 2.04 15.08 -5.40
N VAL A 77 0.90 14.44 -5.09
CA VAL A 77 -0.17 14.18 -6.06
C VAL A 77 -1.43 14.99 -5.72
N TRP A 78 -1.96 14.81 -4.51
CA TRP A 78 -3.22 15.41 -4.09
C TRP A 78 -3.06 16.38 -2.90
N ASP A 79 -2.05 16.19 -2.05
CA ASP A 79 -1.83 16.97 -0.83
C ASP A 79 -3.09 17.03 0.06
N ASP A 80 -3.77 15.87 0.19
CA ASP A 80 -4.97 15.70 0.98
C ASP A 80 -4.90 14.42 1.83
N PRO A 81 -4.27 14.49 3.02
CA PRO A 81 -4.10 13.33 3.88
C PRO A 81 -5.43 12.77 4.41
N SER A 82 -6.56 13.48 4.25
CA SER A 82 -7.87 12.98 4.67
C SER A 82 -8.41 11.89 3.74
N MET A 83 -7.90 11.81 2.51
CA MET A 83 -8.27 10.83 1.49
C MET A 83 -7.25 9.70 1.33
N LEU A 84 -6.17 9.73 2.13
CA LEU A 84 -5.09 8.77 2.07
C LEU A 84 -5.47 7.44 2.73
N GLU A 85 -5.40 6.37 1.96
CA GLU A 85 -5.67 5.00 2.40
C GLU A 85 -4.41 4.13 2.29
N ILE A 86 -4.14 3.35 3.34
CA ILE A 86 -3.18 2.24 3.32
C ILE A 86 -3.95 0.97 3.62
N THR A 87 -4.20 0.16 2.60
CA THR A 87 -4.93 -1.11 2.75
C THR A 87 -4.03 -2.30 2.47
N VAL A 88 -4.45 -3.48 2.90
CA VAL A 88 -3.82 -4.74 2.51
C VAL A 88 -4.88 -5.68 1.97
N GLU A 89 -4.64 -6.23 0.79
CA GLU A 89 -5.61 -7.05 0.07
C GLU A 89 -4.94 -8.33 -0.47
N HIS A 90 -5.72 -9.38 -0.67
CA HIS A 90 -5.28 -10.57 -1.40
C HIS A 90 -5.20 -10.25 -2.90
N LEU A 91 -3.99 -9.97 -3.37
CA LEU A 91 -3.68 -9.53 -4.73
C LEU A 91 -2.38 -10.23 -5.17
N PRO A 92 -2.46 -11.44 -5.76
CA PRO A 92 -1.30 -12.14 -6.30
C PRO A 92 -0.52 -11.26 -7.29
N VAL A 93 0.78 -11.49 -7.44
CA VAL A 93 1.58 -10.81 -8.47
C VAL A 93 0.95 -10.99 -9.84
N GLY A 94 0.83 -9.90 -10.60
CA GLY A 94 0.11 -9.82 -11.87
C GLY A 94 -1.32 -9.28 -11.74
N SER A 95 -1.85 -9.16 -10.52
CA SER A 95 -3.17 -8.56 -10.28
C SER A 95 -3.19 -7.07 -10.63
N SER A 96 -4.23 -6.64 -11.33
CA SER A 96 -4.56 -5.21 -11.47
C SER A 96 -5.35 -4.74 -10.25
N VAL A 97 -5.06 -3.52 -9.79
CA VAL A 97 -5.77 -2.85 -8.71
C VAL A 97 -6.71 -1.83 -9.31
N ALA A 98 -8.00 -1.92 -9.00
CA ALA A 98 -8.98 -0.97 -9.48
C ALA A 98 -8.73 0.42 -8.87
N GLY A 99 -8.83 1.45 -9.70
CA GLY A 99 -8.73 2.85 -9.35
C GLY A 99 -9.05 3.72 -10.57
N GLY A 100 -9.21 5.02 -10.35
CA GLY A 100 -9.15 6.05 -11.37
C GLY A 100 -7.80 6.08 -12.10
N THR A 101 -7.72 6.91 -13.15
CA THR A 101 -6.50 7.24 -13.94
C THR A 101 -5.71 6.08 -14.60
N GLY A 102 -6.18 4.84 -14.45
CA GLY A 102 -5.56 3.63 -15.00
C GLY A 102 -5.37 2.52 -13.96
N GLY A 103 -5.63 2.79 -12.68
CA GLY A 103 -5.48 1.84 -11.58
C GLY A 103 -4.02 1.52 -11.25
N GLY A 104 -3.80 0.37 -10.62
CA GLY A 104 -2.49 -0.14 -10.24
C GLY A 104 -2.18 -1.54 -10.75
N LEU A 105 -0.94 -1.97 -10.59
CA LEU A 105 -0.49 -3.32 -10.89
C LEU A 105 0.33 -3.84 -9.72
N VAL A 106 0.09 -5.07 -9.28
CA VAL A 106 0.99 -5.77 -8.35
C VAL A 106 2.07 -6.47 -9.14
N ILE A 107 3.32 -6.10 -8.91
CA ILE A 107 4.50 -6.78 -9.48
C ILE A 107 5.30 -7.45 -8.36
N ASP A 108 6.28 -8.28 -8.69
CA ASP A 108 7.20 -8.87 -7.70
C ASP A 108 8.26 -7.86 -7.22
N ASP A 109 7.81 -6.64 -6.96
CA ASP A 109 8.60 -5.47 -6.58
C ASP A 109 7.65 -4.33 -6.15
N VAL A 110 8.20 -3.15 -5.87
CA VAL A 110 7.44 -1.92 -5.68
C VAL A 110 6.97 -1.40 -7.04
N TRP A 111 5.66 -1.30 -7.20
CA TRP A 111 5.06 -0.56 -8.30
C TRP A 111 4.65 0.83 -7.82
N LEU A 112 4.95 1.87 -8.61
CA LEU A 112 4.43 3.22 -8.43
C LEU A 112 3.65 3.64 -9.68
N HIS A 113 2.66 4.51 -9.51
CA HIS A 113 1.90 5.03 -10.65
C HIS A 113 2.82 5.79 -11.61
N PRO A 114 2.96 5.34 -12.87
CA PRO A 114 3.99 5.84 -13.78
C PRO A 114 3.71 7.27 -14.28
N LYS A 115 2.46 7.75 -14.17
CA LYS A 115 2.12 9.13 -14.54
C LYS A 115 2.36 10.11 -13.39
N GLU A 116 2.31 9.64 -12.14
CA GLU A 116 2.46 10.52 -10.97
C GLU A 116 3.90 10.56 -10.46
N PHE A 117 4.68 9.48 -10.64
CA PHE A 117 5.99 9.34 -10.02
C PHE A 117 7.10 9.01 -11.02
N ALA A 118 8.21 9.75 -10.89
CA ALA A 118 9.48 9.42 -11.53
C ALA A 118 10.25 8.28 -10.82
N GLU A 119 11.23 7.69 -11.52
CA GLU A 119 12.07 6.57 -11.05
C GLU A 119 12.72 6.82 -9.67
N ARG A 120 13.14 8.05 -9.38
CA ARG A 120 13.71 8.39 -8.06
C ARG A 120 12.79 8.07 -6.88
N HIS A 121 11.47 8.15 -7.07
CA HIS A 121 10.51 7.84 -6.02
C HIS A 121 10.38 6.34 -5.81
N ILE A 122 10.58 5.52 -6.86
CA ILE A 122 10.64 4.05 -6.73
C ILE A 122 11.83 3.68 -5.86
N LEU A 123 13.00 4.29 -6.09
CA LEU A 123 14.20 4.05 -5.27
C LEU A 123 13.96 4.42 -3.80
N ARG A 124 13.33 5.57 -3.54
CA ARG A 124 12.94 6.00 -2.20
C ARG A 124 11.97 5.03 -1.54
N ALA A 125 10.90 4.63 -2.25
CA ALA A 125 9.91 3.70 -1.74
C ALA A 125 10.52 2.34 -1.41
N ARG A 126 11.37 1.79 -2.28
CA ARG A 126 12.14 0.56 -2.01
C ARG A 126 13.03 0.68 -0.79
N GLN A 127 13.76 1.80 -0.67
CA GLN A 127 14.61 2.04 0.48
C GLN A 127 13.81 1.98 1.77
N VAL A 128 12.66 2.64 1.83
CA VAL A 128 11.78 2.62 3.01
C VAL A 128 11.21 1.23 3.24
N LEU A 129 10.56 0.64 2.23
CA LEU A 129 9.80 -0.60 2.37
C LEU A 129 10.67 -1.81 2.68
N PHE A 130 11.88 -1.88 2.12
CA PHE A 130 12.76 -3.05 2.25
C PHE A 130 13.80 -2.93 3.37
N SER A 131 13.91 -1.76 4.01
CA SER A 131 14.74 -1.61 5.21
C SER A 131 14.00 -2.19 6.41
N ALA A 132 14.67 -3.05 7.17
CA ALA A 132 14.22 -3.29 8.54
C ALA A 132 14.33 -1.96 9.28
N GLY A 133 13.26 -1.50 9.93
CA GLY A 133 13.33 -0.28 10.73
C GLY A 133 14.53 -0.36 11.69
N ASP A 134 15.26 0.74 11.86
CA ASP A 134 16.33 0.78 12.87
C ASP A 134 15.75 0.31 14.21
N PRO A 135 16.40 -0.64 14.92
CA PRO A 135 16.04 -0.90 16.29
C PRO A 135 16.20 0.43 17.03
N THR A 136 15.10 0.94 17.58
CA THR A 136 15.09 2.18 18.34
C THR A 136 16.29 2.18 19.31
N PRO A 137 17.16 3.21 19.31
CA PRO A 137 18.23 3.30 20.31
C PRO A 137 17.58 3.63 21.65
N GLY A 138 17.13 2.60 22.36
CA GLY A 138 16.28 2.77 23.53
C GLY A 138 15.94 1.47 24.26
N SER A 139 16.91 0.57 24.42
CA SER A 139 16.87 -0.43 25.48
C SER A 139 18.30 -0.79 25.89
N VAL A 140 18.93 0.18 26.56
CA VAL A 140 19.96 -0.10 27.56
C VAL A 140 19.45 0.54 28.86
N ARG A 141 18.74 -0.25 29.65
CA ARG A 141 18.96 -0.48 31.09
C ARG A 141 17.84 -1.34 31.65
#